data_AF-A0A2N1V129-F1
#
_entry.id   AF-A0A2N1V129-F1
#
_cell.length_a   1.000
_cell.length_b   1.000
_cell.length_c   1.000
_cell.angle_alpha   90.00
_cell.angle_beta   90.00
_cell.angle_gamma   90.00
#
_symmetry.space_group_name_H-M   'P 1'
#
loop_
_entity.id
_entity.type
_entity.pdbx_description
1 polymer ?
#
loop_
_entity_poly.entity_id
_entity_poly.type
_entity_poly.pdbx_seq_one_letter_code
_entity_poly.pdbx_strand_id
1 'polypeptide(L)' 'MIVRNEEAYIADALKSVQGLADEIVVVDTGSSDRTVEIAREYGARVHFMEWQNDFAAAR' A
#
# COMPACT_ATOMS: atom_id res chain seq x y z
N MET A 1 -3.38 -3.94 2.23
CA MET A 1 -3.55 -3.58 0.81
C MET A 1 -2.28 -3.96 0.07
N ILE A 2 -2.34 -4.61 -1.08
CA ILE A 2 -1.16 -4.87 -1.93
C ILE A 2 -1.17 -3.83 -3.05
N VAL A 3 -0.07 -3.12 -3.30
CA VAL A 3 0.00 -1.98 -4.23
C VAL A 3 1.27 -1.99 -5.08
N ARG A 4 1.19 -1.36 -6.25
CA ARG A 4 2.33 -1.05 -7.12
C ARG A 4 2.01 0.11 -8.05
N ASN A 5 2.77 1.20 -7.99
CA ASN A 5 2.63 2.37 -8.85
C ASN A 5 1.20 2.97 -8.89
N GLU A 6 0.63 3.18 -7.71
CA GLU A 6 -0.73 3.69 -7.47
C GLU A 6 -0.72 5.14 -6.93
N GLU A 7 0.29 5.96 -7.22
CA GLU A 7 0.38 7.33 -6.66
C GLU A 7 -0.85 8.21 -6.96
N ALA A 8 -1.54 7.93 -8.07
CA ALA A 8 -2.75 8.65 -8.48
C ALA A 8 -4.00 8.31 -7.65
N TYR A 9 -4.04 7.16 -6.98
CA TYR A 9 -5.27 6.62 -6.38
C TYR A 9 -5.10 6.19 -4.92
N ILE A 10 -3.88 5.88 -4.48
CA ILE A 10 -3.64 5.34 -3.14
C ILE A 10 -4.10 6.31 -2.03
N ALA A 11 -4.01 7.61 -2.25
CA ALA A 11 -4.50 8.62 -1.31
C ALA A 11 -6.02 8.52 -1.06
N ASP A 12 -6.81 8.37 -2.12
CA ASP A 12 -8.26 8.24 -2.02
C ASP A 12 -8.66 6.91 -1.39
N ALA A 13 -7.96 5.82 -1.74
CA ALA A 13 -8.17 4.52 -1.14
C ALA A 13 -7.91 4.55 0.37
N LEU A 14 -6.79 5.13 0.81
CA LEU A 14 -6.43 5.26 2.22
C LEU A 14 -7.41 6.16 2.97
N LYS A 15 -7.82 7.28 2.37
CA LYS A 15 -8.82 8.18 2.94
C LYS A 15 -10.18 7.49 3.14
N SER A 16 -10.58 6.60 2.23
CA SER A 16 -11.87 5.89 2.33
C SER A 16 -11.97 4.96 3.54
N VAL A 17 -10.83 4.45 4.02
CA VAL A 17 -10.74 3.55 5.18
C VAL A 17 -10.23 4.24 6.44
N GLN A 18 -9.86 5.52 6.33
CA GLN A 18 -9.32 6.31 7.42
C GLN A 18 -10.38 6.49 8.52
N GLY A 19 -10.05 6.08 9.75
CA GLY A 19 -10.97 6.11 10.88
C GLY A 19 -11.93 4.91 10.97
N LEU A 20 -11.89 3.98 10.01
CA LEU A 20 -12.64 2.71 10.08
C LEU A 20 -11.76 1.55 10.56
N ALA A 21 -10.45 1.61 10.31
CA ALA A 21 -9.49 0.60 10.73
C ALA A 21 -8.57 1.14 11.83
N ASP A 22 -8.25 0.30 12.82
CA ASP A 22 -7.26 0.61 13.86
C ASP A 22 -5.84 0.70 13.30
N GLU A 23 -5.54 -0.06 12.25
CA GLU A 23 -4.25 -0.10 11.58
C GLU A 23 -4.42 -0.26 10.07
N ILE A 24 -3.60 0.44 9.29
CA ILE A 24 -3.52 0.30 7.83
C ILE A 24 -2.18 -0.34 7.48
N VAL A 25 -2.23 -1.50 6.85
CA VAL A 25 -1.04 -2.21 6.35
C VAL A 25 -1.04 -2.20 4.82
N VAL A 26 0.06 -1.74 4.24
CA VAL A 26 0.32 -1.68 2.80
C VAL A 26 1.49 -2.60 2.47
N VAL A 27 1.33 -3.46 1.48
CA VAL A 27 2.38 -4.32 0.94
C VAL A 27 2.70 -3.79 -0.44
N ASP A 28 3.84 -3.14 -0.58
CA ASP A 28 4.33 -2.62 -1.84
C ASP A 28 5.11 -3.69 -2.60
N THR A 29 4.78 -3.90 -3.87
CA THR A 29 5.43 -4.93 -4.70
C THR A 29 6.46 -4.38 -5.68
N GLY A 30 7.10 -3.28 -5.33
CA GLY A 30 8.12 -2.62 -6.16
C GLY A 30 7.57 -1.40 -6.90
N SER A 31 6.94 -0.47 -6.17
CA SER A 31 6.63 0.84 -6.71
C SER A 31 7.92 1.63 -6.98
N SER A 32 7.94 2.33 -8.11
CA SER A 32 9.00 3.25 -8.54
C SER A 32 8.54 4.71 -8.53
N ASP A 33 7.29 4.96 -8.14
CA ASP A 33 6.64 6.26 -8.05
C ASP A 33 6.44 6.67 -6.58
N ARG A 34 5.59 7.66 -6.30
CA ARG A 34 5.36 8.18 -4.94
C ARG A 34 4.36 7.36 -4.11
N THR A 35 3.92 6.19 -4.57
CA THR A 35 2.93 5.35 -3.87
C THR A 35 3.27 5.11 -2.41
N VAL A 36 4.52 4.72 -2.14
CA VAL A 36 5.00 4.39 -0.79
C VAL A 36 5.08 5.62 0.11
N GLU A 37 5.48 6.76 -0.45
CA GLU A 37 5.55 8.04 0.26
C GLU A 37 4.15 8.43 0.72
N ILE A 38 3.18 8.45 -0.20
CA ILE A 38 1.78 8.77 0.08
C ILE A 38 1.21 7.80 1.13
N ALA A 39 1.48 6.50 1.01
CA ALA A 39 1.01 5.53 2.00
C ALA A 39 1.51 5.84 3.43
N ARG A 40 2.77 6.22 3.57
CA ARG A 40 3.36 6.58 4.87
C ARG A 40 2.81 7.88 5.43
N GLU A 41 2.52 8.87 4.59
CA GLU A 41 1.89 10.13 5.02
C GLU A 41 0.52 9.92 5.67
N TYR A 42 -0.22 8.91 5.21
CA TYR A 42 -1.50 8.50 5.80
C TYR A 42 -1.37 7.57 7.01
N GLY A 43 -0.15 7.35 7.49
CA GLY A 43 0.14 6.50 8.66
C GLY A 43 0.08 5.00 8.38
N ALA A 44 0.09 4.57 7.11
CA ALA A 44 0.12 3.15 6.79
C ALA A 44 1.50 2.54 7.08
N ARG A 45 1.50 1.32 7.62
CA ARG A 45 2.71 0.49 7.71
C ARG A 45 2.99 -0.15 6.37
N VAL A 46 4.10 0.22 5.74
CA VAL A 46 4.48 -0.28 4.42
C VAL A 46 5.50 -1.41 4.55
N HIS A 47 5.15 -2.58 4.04
CA HIS A 47 6.03 -3.73 3.84
C HIS A 47 6.40 -3.85 2.37
N PHE A 48 7.63 -4.23 2.06
CA PHE A 48 8.06 -4.46 0.69
C PHE A 48 8.12 -5.95 0.43
N MET A 49 7.57 -6.38 -0.69
CA MET A 49 7.63 -7.76 -1.15
C MET A 49 8.04 -7.78 -2.61
N GLU A 50 9.15 -8.44 -2.95
CA GLU A 50 9.46 -8.68 -4.35
C GLU A 50 8.36 -9.54 -4.97
N TRP A 51 7.79 -9.08 -6.09
CA TRP A 51 6.73 -9.77 -6.79
C TRP A 51 7.22 -11.13 -7.31
N GLN A 52 6.87 -12.23 -6.63
CA GLN A 52 7.30 -13.59 -6.99
C GLN A 52 6.34 -14.31 -7.97
N ASN A 53 5.59 -13.59 -8.81
CA ASN A 53 4.60 -14.16 -9.75
C ASN A 53 3.55 -15.09 -9.11
N ASP A 54 3.34 -14.99 -7.80
CA ASP A 54 2.36 -15.78 -7.06
C ASP A 54 1.58 -14.87 -6.09
N PHE A 55 0.28 -14.73 -6.33
CA PHE A 55 -0.62 -13.96 -5.46
C PHE A 55 -0.81 -14.62 -4.08
N ALA A 56 -0.52 -15.91 -3.93
CA ALA A 56 -0.70 -16.66 -2.69
C ALA A 56 0.40 -16.40 -1.64
N ALA A 57 1.52 -15.76 -2.02
CA ALA A 57 2.64 -15.52 -1.12
C ALA A 57 2.42 -14.34 -0.15
N ALA A 58 1.36 -13.54 -0.34
CA ALA A 58 1.03 -12.37 0.47
C ALA A 58 -0.07 -12.62 1.53
N ARG A 59 -0.16 -13.84 2.08
CA ARG A 59 -1.13 -14.21 3.12
C ARG A 59 -0.60 -14.00 4.53
#